data_AF-A0A3D2IQ60-F1
#
_entry.id   AF-A0A3D2IQ60-F1
#
_cell.length_a   1.000
_cell.length_b   1.000
_cell.length_c   1.000
_cell.angle_alpha   90.00
_cell.angle_beta   90.00
_cell.angle_gamma   90.00
#
_symmetry.space_group_name_H-M   'P 1'
#
loop_
_entity.id
_entity.type
_entity.pdbx_description
1 polymer ?
#
loop_
_entity_poly.entity_id
_entity_poly.type
_entity_poly.pdbx_seq_one_letter_code
_entity_poly.pdbx_strand_id
1 'polypeptide(L)'
;YGGAGTKQGESGPNPEEAGLRQEASGSLEHILDRILANVYERKAVLDAACFSDQVTRIGAALSGHLFAGEGKNFVYLEMESLLLPLLDRELEDPGSLLYGVLSDAAIRQILAEEKLPDGSCMADILFWGADEKGRKLHLTLTQEGTLIGKDWRGQSVRYPADLDSIRMLLAQKRIFPGVFTMVLITFFERGLTWLGGMFQCVYLPQYQEALVRILRKCNFAREADVIGSYVCDGYISGPVFGLYRGQGFAVPFGPVEAFGNRLSLARARETALRTPLWDAHLMGLSDIYFDLVPRSRRAENWYQDIARQLYVRYPDHAFLM
;
A
#
# COMPACT_ATOMS: atom_id res chain seq x y z
N TYR A 1 -23.68 -47.73 43.45
CA TYR A 1 -23.71 -46.63 44.43
C TYR A 1 -23.27 -45.37 43.72
N GLY A 2 -24.20 -44.43 43.57
CA GLY A 2 -24.07 -43.27 42.69
C GLY A 2 -23.15 -42.18 43.21
N GLY A 3 -22.74 -41.31 42.30
CA GLY A 3 -22.10 -40.03 42.55
C GLY A 3 -22.34 -39.13 41.34
N ALA A 4 -23.23 -38.16 41.52
CA ALA A 4 -23.81 -37.32 40.48
C ALA A 4 -22.79 -36.34 39.89
N GLY A 5 -22.91 -36.12 38.58
CA GLY A 5 -22.24 -35.03 37.87
C GLY A 5 -22.91 -33.69 38.16
N THR A 6 -22.10 -32.67 38.37
CA THR A 6 -22.50 -31.26 38.29
C THR A 6 -21.96 -30.68 36.98
N LYS A 7 -22.87 -30.49 36.02
CA LYS A 7 -22.64 -29.61 34.87
C LYS A 7 -22.50 -28.19 35.42
N GLN A 8 -21.31 -27.60 35.33
CA GLN A 8 -21.15 -26.15 35.44
C GLN A 8 -21.73 -25.51 34.17
N GLY A 9 -22.70 -24.61 34.37
CA GLY A 9 -23.43 -23.95 33.32
C GLY A 9 -22.53 -23.06 32.47
N GLU A 10 -22.59 -23.26 31.16
CA GLU A 10 -22.37 -22.19 30.20
C GLU A 10 -23.42 -21.11 30.50
N SER A 11 -22.98 -20.03 31.16
CA SER A 11 -23.76 -18.80 31.20
C SER A 11 -23.78 -18.25 29.79
N GLY A 12 -24.93 -18.36 29.12
CA GLY A 12 -25.19 -17.63 27.88
C GLY A 12 -24.97 -16.13 28.11
N PRO A 13 -24.66 -15.36 27.04
CA PRO A 13 -24.38 -13.93 27.18
C PRO A 13 -25.53 -13.23 27.91
N ASN A 14 -25.17 -12.36 28.85
CA ASN A 14 -26.12 -11.56 29.62
C ASN A 14 -27.10 -10.86 28.66
N PRO A 15 -28.43 -10.94 28.87
CA PRO A 15 -29.42 -10.31 27.98
C PRO A 15 -29.17 -8.83 27.67
N GLU A 16 -28.56 -8.08 28.60
CA GLU A 16 -28.13 -6.69 28.36
C GLU A 16 -26.94 -6.60 27.39
N GLU A 17 -25.96 -7.52 27.46
CA GLU A 17 -24.85 -7.58 26.51
C GLU A 17 -25.31 -8.07 25.12
N ALA A 18 -26.29 -8.97 25.06
CA ALA A 18 -26.91 -9.40 23.81
C ALA A 18 -27.70 -8.26 23.15
N GLY A 19 -28.48 -7.50 23.93
CA GLY A 19 -29.22 -6.33 23.46
C GLY A 19 -28.32 -5.20 22.98
N LEU A 20 -27.26 -4.87 23.73
CA LEU A 20 -26.26 -3.85 23.32
C LEU A 20 -25.48 -4.28 22.07
N ARG A 21 -25.16 -5.57 21.91
CA ARG A 21 -24.54 -6.09 20.68
C ARG A 21 -25.49 -6.02 19.48
N GLN A 22 -26.78 -6.27 19.68
CA GLN A 22 -27.77 -6.26 18.60
C GLN A 22 -28.12 -4.84 18.15
N GLU A 23 -28.24 -3.88 19.08
CA GLU A 23 -28.42 -2.45 18.77
C GLU A 23 -27.16 -1.82 18.15
N ALA A 24 -25.96 -2.18 18.64
CA ALA A 24 -24.71 -1.72 18.04
C ALA A 24 -24.46 -2.35 16.66
N SER A 25 -24.80 -3.63 16.45
CA SER A 25 -24.73 -4.29 15.13
C SER A 25 -25.70 -3.64 14.14
N GLY A 26 -26.93 -3.36 14.56
CA GLY A 26 -27.92 -2.66 13.72
C GLY A 26 -27.52 -1.22 13.36
N SER A 27 -26.82 -0.52 14.27
CA SER A 27 -26.26 0.82 14.00
C SER A 27 -25.06 0.77 13.05
N LEU A 28 -24.15 -0.19 13.23
CA LEU A 28 -22.96 -0.36 12.39
C LEU A 28 -23.30 -0.82 10.98
N GLU A 29 -24.15 -1.84 10.84
CA GLU A 29 -24.65 -2.32 9.54
C GLU A 29 -25.30 -1.18 8.77
N HIS A 30 -26.13 -0.38 9.44
CA HIS A 30 -26.74 0.79 8.83
C HIS A 30 -25.73 1.86 8.38
N ILE A 31 -24.66 2.10 9.15
CA ILE A 31 -23.57 3.01 8.75
C ILE A 31 -22.84 2.46 7.52
N LEU A 32 -22.56 1.15 7.47
CA LEU A 32 -21.89 0.51 6.35
C LEU A 32 -22.76 0.56 5.09
N ASP A 33 -24.05 0.26 5.18
CA ASP A 33 -25.00 0.39 4.06
C ASP A 33 -25.02 1.82 3.52
N ARG A 34 -25.00 2.80 4.42
CA ARG A 34 -24.93 4.22 4.03
C ARG A 34 -23.60 4.57 3.38
N ILE A 35 -22.47 4.03 3.83
CA ILE A 35 -21.17 4.22 3.18
C ILE A 35 -21.22 3.64 1.77
N LEU A 36 -21.71 2.40 1.61
CA LEU A 36 -21.84 1.76 0.30
C LEU A 36 -22.70 2.60 -0.65
N ALA A 37 -23.93 2.92 -0.24
CA ALA A 37 -24.88 3.66 -1.07
C ALA A 37 -24.40 5.09 -1.42
N ASN A 38 -23.82 5.82 -0.45
CA ASN A 38 -23.46 7.23 -0.62
C ASN A 38 -22.03 7.48 -1.12
N VAL A 39 -21.20 6.43 -1.19
CA VAL A 39 -19.81 6.55 -1.64
C VAL A 39 -19.57 5.61 -2.81
N TYR A 40 -19.61 4.31 -2.57
CA TYR A 40 -19.13 3.30 -3.52
C TYR A 40 -20.11 3.00 -4.65
N GLU A 41 -21.41 2.95 -4.37
CA GLU A 41 -22.46 2.59 -5.33
C GLU A 41 -22.96 3.77 -6.17
N ARG A 42 -22.39 4.96 -5.96
CA ARG A 42 -22.76 6.14 -6.74
C ARG A 42 -22.51 5.88 -8.21
N LYS A 43 -23.50 6.18 -9.06
CA LYS A 43 -23.38 6.10 -10.53
C LYS A 43 -22.11 6.79 -11.05
N ALA A 44 -21.75 7.95 -10.49
CA ALA A 44 -20.51 8.63 -10.86
C ALA A 44 -19.24 7.83 -10.51
N VAL A 45 -19.22 7.02 -9.46
CA VAL A 45 -18.07 6.16 -9.13
C VAL A 45 -18.04 4.92 -10.03
N LEU A 46 -19.19 4.29 -10.26
CA LEU A 46 -19.29 3.09 -11.10
C LEU A 46 -19.05 3.37 -12.58
N ASP A 47 -19.46 4.54 -13.08
CA ASP A 47 -19.27 4.96 -14.47
C ASP A 47 -17.96 5.74 -14.69
N ALA A 48 -17.06 5.75 -13.71
CA ALA A 48 -15.74 6.38 -13.88
C ALA A 48 -14.96 5.69 -15.02
N ALA A 49 -14.30 6.47 -15.87
CA ALA A 49 -13.63 5.96 -17.04
C ALA A 49 -12.36 5.15 -16.71
N CYS A 50 -11.74 5.42 -15.56
CA CYS A 50 -10.54 4.74 -15.10
C CYS A 50 -10.53 4.60 -13.56
N PHE A 51 -9.60 3.78 -13.07
CA PHE A 51 -9.41 3.54 -11.64
C PHE A 51 -9.07 4.83 -10.88
N SER A 52 -8.16 5.67 -11.40
CA SER A 52 -7.82 6.95 -10.77
C SER A 52 -9.04 7.86 -10.56
N ASP A 53 -9.91 7.98 -11.57
CA ASP A 53 -11.14 8.75 -11.46
C ASP A 53 -12.08 8.16 -10.39
N GLN A 54 -12.17 6.82 -10.35
CA GLN A 54 -12.99 6.12 -9.37
C GLN A 54 -12.51 6.41 -7.94
N VAL A 55 -11.20 6.25 -7.68
CA VAL A 55 -10.59 6.51 -6.37
C VAL A 55 -10.70 7.98 -5.99
N THR A 56 -10.49 8.89 -6.93
CA THR A 56 -10.66 10.34 -6.72
C THR A 56 -12.09 10.67 -6.29
N ARG A 57 -13.11 10.11 -6.97
CA ARG A 57 -14.52 10.33 -6.63
C ARG A 57 -14.90 9.72 -5.29
N ILE A 58 -14.41 8.51 -4.97
CA ILE A 58 -14.57 7.87 -3.66
C ILE A 58 -13.96 8.74 -2.57
N GLY A 59 -12.71 9.16 -2.73
CA GLY A 59 -12.00 9.98 -1.76
C GLY A 59 -12.68 11.34 -1.52
N ALA A 60 -13.17 11.99 -2.58
CA ALA A 60 -13.94 13.23 -2.47
C ALA A 60 -15.26 13.02 -1.72
N ALA A 61 -15.99 11.93 -2.01
CA ALA A 61 -17.22 11.58 -1.31
C ALA A 61 -16.94 11.29 0.18
N LEU A 62 -15.97 10.44 0.49
CA LEU A 62 -15.55 10.13 1.87
C LEU A 62 -15.11 11.39 2.60
N SER A 63 -14.32 12.28 2.00
CA SER A 63 -13.85 13.51 2.64
C SER A 63 -14.99 14.37 3.16
N GLY A 64 -16.10 14.48 2.41
CA GLY A 64 -17.31 15.20 2.84
C GLY A 64 -18.05 14.55 4.01
N HIS A 65 -17.81 13.26 4.28
CA HIS A 65 -18.31 12.55 5.46
C HIS A 65 -17.29 12.54 6.61
N LEU A 66 -15.99 12.57 6.31
CA LEU A 66 -14.94 12.55 7.32
C LEU A 66 -14.77 13.88 8.02
N PHE A 67 -14.86 15.00 7.30
CA PHE A 67 -14.53 16.33 7.85
C PHE A 67 -15.74 17.27 7.91
N ALA A 68 -15.81 18.08 8.97
CA ALA A 68 -16.74 19.18 9.08
C ALA A 68 -16.23 20.40 8.28
N GLY A 69 -17.13 21.08 7.55
CA GLY A 69 -16.80 22.23 6.69
C GLY A 69 -16.68 21.86 5.21
N GLU A 70 -16.01 22.69 4.41
CA GLU A 70 -15.76 22.40 3.00
C GLU A 70 -14.85 21.17 2.86
N GLY A 71 -15.38 20.11 2.25
CA GLY A 71 -14.63 18.89 1.94
C GLY A 71 -13.37 19.23 1.16
N LYS A 72 -12.26 18.54 1.46
CA LYS A 72 -11.02 18.75 0.72
C LYS A 72 -11.10 18.06 -0.63
N ASN A 73 -10.59 18.73 -1.65
CA ASN A 73 -10.40 18.10 -2.96
C ASN A 73 -9.39 16.99 -2.82
N PHE A 74 -9.85 15.76 -3.01
CA PHE A 74 -9.00 14.58 -3.08
C PHE A 74 -8.67 14.33 -4.54
N VAL A 75 -7.39 14.15 -4.84
CA VAL A 75 -6.94 13.75 -6.17
C VAL A 75 -6.05 12.54 -5.98
N TYR A 76 -6.42 11.44 -6.62
CA TYR A 76 -5.56 10.29 -6.70
C TYR A 76 -4.56 10.49 -7.83
N LEU A 77 -3.28 10.36 -7.53
CA LEU A 77 -2.21 10.47 -8.51
C LEU A 77 -1.56 9.09 -8.66
N GLU A 78 -1.73 8.50 -9.83
CA GLU A 78 -1.06 7.26 -10.20
C GLU A 78 0.44 7.52 -10.33
N MET A 79 1.24 6.82 -9.52
CA MET A 79 2.69 6.98 -9.53
C MET A 79 3.28 6.68 -10.91
N GLU A 80 2.75 5.68 -11.63
CA GLU A 80 3.22 5.38 -12.98
C GLU A 80 3.03 6.58 -13.91
N SER A 81 1.88 7.25 -13.84
CA SER A 81 1.56 8.43 -14.63
C SER A 81 2.40 9.65 -14.24
N LEU A 82 2.66 9.84 -12.93
CA LEU A 82 3.48 10.95 -12.43
C LEU A 82 4.95 10.84 -12.86
N LEU A 83 5.46 9.61 -12.96
CA LEU A 83 6.87 9.37 -13.27
C LEU A 83 7.15 9.25 -14.78
N LEU A 84 6.12 9.24 -15.65
CA LEU A 84 6.33 9.17 -17.10
C LEU A 84 7.28 10.25 -17.66
N PRO A 85 7.15 11.55 -17.30
CA PRO A 85 8.09 12.55 -17.80
C PRO A 85 9.52 12.36 -17.29
N LEU A 86 9.68 11.73 -16.13
CA LEU A 86 10.99 11.39 -15.59
C LEU A 86 11.61 10.22 -16.35
N LEU A 87 10.82 9.15 -16.55
CA LEU A 87 11.20 8.00 -17.36
C LEU A 87 11.61 8.41 -18.77
N ASP A 88 10.87 9.32 -19.40
CA ASP A 88 11.19 9.79 -20.74
C ASP A 88 12.61 10.39 -20.83
N ARG A 89 13.00 11.16 -19.80
CA ARG A 89 14.36 11.72 -19.68
C ARG A 89 15.40 10.64 -19.40
N GLU A 90 15.10 9.65 -18.57
CA GLU A 90 16.00 8.51 -18.35
C GLU A 90 16.31 7.76 -19.65
N LEU A 91 15.32 7.61 -20.53
CA LEU A 91 15.49 6.94 -21.82
C LEU A 91 16.31 7.77 -22.83
N GLU A 92 16.56 9.06 -22.55
CA GLU A 92 17.39 9.95 -23.37
C GLU A 92 18.81 10.13 -22.81
N ASP A 93 19.06 9.74 -21.55
CA ASP A 93 20.31 9.98 -20.86
C ASP A 93 21.21 8.73 -20.86
N PRO A 94 22.33 8.70 -21.62
CA PRO A 94 23.27 7.59 -21.57
C PRO A 94 23.93 7.37 -20.21
N GLY A 95 23.84 8.33 -19.29
CA GLY A 95 24.30 8.20 -17.90
C GLY A 95 23.30 7.53 -16.97
N SER A 96 22.05 7.31 -17.41
CA SER A 96 21.01 6.63 -16.65
C SER A 96 21.31 5.13 -16.52
N LEU A 97 21.04 4.55 -15.34
CA LEU A 97 21.10 3.10 -15.18
C LEU A 97 19.99 2.42 -15.99
N LEU A 98 18.81 3.04 -16.10
CA LEU A 98 17.72 2.50 -16.93
C LEU A 98 18.10 2.48 -18.42
N TYR A 99 18.75 3.55 -18.91
CA TYR A 99 19.29 3.56 -20.28
C TYR A 99 20.30 2.43 -20.49
N GLY A 100 21.25 2.25 -19.57
CA GLY A 100 22.24 1.17 -19.63
C GLY A 100 21.60 -0.21 -19.69
N VAL A 101 20.61 -0.46 -18.82
CA VAL A 101 19.84 -1.71 -18.77
C VAL A 101 19.12 -2.00 -20.10
N LEU A 102 18.53 -0.99 -20.73
CA LEU A 102 17.78 -1.19 -21.98
C LEU A 102 18.69 -1.28 -23.20
N SER A 103 19.84 -0.62 -23.20
CA SER A 103 20.74 -0.53 -24.35
C SER A 103 21.79 -1.65 -24.41
N ASP A 104 22.30 -2.14 -23.28
CA ASP A 104 23.42 -3.07 -23.22
C ASP A 104 23.00 -4.54 -22.98
N ALA A 105 23.33 -5.43 -23.93
CA ALA A 105 23.00 -6.86 -23.85
C ALA A 105 23.71 -7.59 -22.70
N ALA A 106 24.92 -7.18 -22.32
CA ALA A 106 25.65 -7.80 -21.22
C ALA A 106 24.99 -7.44 -19.88
N ILE A 107 24.53 -6.19 -19.71
CA ILE A 107 23.77 -5.78 -18.54
C ILE A 107 22.46 -6.56 -18.46
N ARG A 108 21.71 -6.68 -19.57
CA ARG A 108 20.47 -7.47 -19.61
C ARG A 108 20.67 -8.93 -19.23
N GLN A 109 21.76 -9.55 -19.69
CA GLN A 109 22.10 -10.92 -19.30
C GLN A 109 22.31 -11.03 -17.79
N ILE A 110 23.08 -10.12 -17.21
CA ILE A 110 23.34 -10.11 -15.76
C ILE A 110 22.03 -9.92 -14.97
N LEU A 111 21.12 -9.05 -15.44
CA LEU A 111 19.79 -8.88 -14.82
C LEU A 111 18.95 -10.17 -14.85
N ALA A 112 18.97 -10.91 -15.95
CA ALA A 112 18.20 -12.15 -16.09
C ALA A 112 18.74 -13.29 -15.20
N GLU A 113 20.05 -13.27 -14.93
CA GLU A 113 20.72 -14.22 -14.05
C GLU A 113 20.59 -13.85 -12.56
N GLU A 114 20.37 -12.57 -12.24
CA GLU A 114 20.25 -12.08 -10.87
C GLU A 114 18.88 -12.43 -10.26
N LYS A 115 18.85 -13.47 -9.43
CA LYS A 115 17.63 -14.00 -8.78
C LYS A 115 17.27 -13.25 -7.51
N LEU A 116 15.98 -13.11 -7.30
CA LEU A 116 15.36 -12.63 -6.07
C LEU A 116 14.91 -13.81 -5.20
N PRO A 117 14.69 -13.59 -3.88
CA PRO A 117 14.32 -14.67 -2.95
C PRO A 117 13.03 -15.42 -3.30
N ASP A 118 12.12 -14.80 -4.05
CA ASP A 118 10.87 -15.41 -4.51
C ASP A 118 11.02 -16.26 -5.79
N GLY A 119 12.24 -16.36 -6.34
CA GLY A 119 12.56 -17.13 -7.54
C GLY A 119 12.45 -16.34 -8.86
N SER A 120 11.91 -15.12 -8.82
CA SER A 120 11.96 -14.19 -9.97
C SER A 120 13.39 -13.68 -10.20
N CYS A 121 13.62 -12.94 -11.28
CA CYS A 121 14.86 -12.22 -11.53
C CYS A 121 14.64 -10.71 -11.67
N MET A 122 15.70 -9.91 -11.63
CA MET A 122 15.59 -8.46 -11.78
C MET A 122 14.99 -8.04 -13.13
N ALA A 123 15.16 -8.86 -14.18
CA ALA A 123 14.55 -8.63 -15.48
C ALA A 123 13.02 -8.80 -15.53
N ASP A 124 12.43 -9.46 -14.52
CA ASP A 124 10.99 -9.73 -14.41
C ASP A 124 10.19 -8.54 -13.88
N ILE A 125 10.86 -7.58 -13.22
CA ILE A 125 10.20 -6.54 -12.42
C ILE A 125 10.40 -5.12 -12.96
N LEU A 126 10.96 -5.00 -14.16
CA LEU A 126 11.20 -3.71 -14.82
C LEU A 126 9.91 -3.09 -15.36
N PHE A 127 9.05 -3.89 -15.99
CA PHE A 127 7.83 -3.40 -16.63
C PHE A 127 6.67 -4.37 -16.46
N TRP A 128 5.46 -3.83 -16.38
CA TRP A 128 4.21 -4.57 -16.53
C TRP A 128 3.64 -4.30 -17.90
N GLY A 129 3.08 -5.31 -18.56
CA GLY A 129 2.22 -5.12 -19.72
C GLY A 129 0.79 -4.80 -19.29
N ALA A 130 0.00 -4.26 -20.20
CA ALA A 130 -1.45 -4.20 -20.05
C ALA A 130 -2.17 -4.66 -21.31
N ASP A 131 -3.30 -5.33 -21.09
CA ASP A 131 -4.24 -5.64 -22.16
C ASP A 131 -5.19 -4.47 -22.45
N GLU A 132 -6.08 -4.66 -23.42
CA GLU A 132 -7.07 -3.66 -23.85
C GLU A 132 -8.04 -3.23 -22.72
N LYS A 133 -8.13 -4.01 -21.64
CA LYS A 133 -8.95 -3.71 -20.45
C LYS A 133 -8.13 -3.11 -19.31
N GLY A 134 -6.85 -2.84 -19.53
CA GLY A 134 -5.93 -2.32 -18.50
C GLY A 134 -5.49 -3.36 -17.47
N ARG A 135 -5.77 -4.66 -17.68
CA ARG A 135 -5.32 -5.71 -16.76
C ARG A 135 -3.82 -5.89 -16.91
N LYS A 136 -3.10 -5.80 -15.79
CA LYS A 136 -1.65 -5.93 -15.75
C LYS A 136 -1.25 -7.38 -16.02
N LEU A 137 -0.21 -7.56 -16.83
CA LEU A 137 0.42 -8.86 -17.09
C LEU A 137 1.92 -8.75 -16.89
N HIS A 138 2.52 -9.84 -16.42
CA HIS A 138 3.94 -9.90 -16.11
C HIS A 138 4.76 -9.90 -17.40
N LEU A 139 5.83 -9.09 -17.45
CA LEU A 139 6.78 -9.04 -18.56
C LEU A 139 8.20 -9.29 -18.06
N THR A 140 8.94 -10.10 -18.79
CA THR A 140 10.36 -10.35 -18.57
C THR A 140 11.16 -9.71 -19.69
N LEU A 141 12.18 -8.91 -19.35
CA LEU A 141 13.15 -8.40 -20.31
C LEU A 141 14.17 -9.50 -20.68
N THR A 142 14.27 -9.85 -21.95
CA THR A 142 15.26 -10.82 -22.42
C THR A 142 16.59 -10.16 -22.77
N GLN A 143 17.66 -10.97 -22.84
CA GLN A 143 19.00 -10.52 -23.26
C GLN A 143 18.98 -9.88 -24.65
N GLU A 144 18.13 -10.36 -25.54
CA GLU A 144 17.97 -9.85 -26.92
C GLU A 144 17.23 -8.50 -26.98
N GLY A 145 16.80 -7.94 -25.84
CA GLY A 145 16.08 -6.67 -25.80
C GLY A 145 14.62 -6.81 -26.23
N THR A 146 13.93 -7.86 -25.77
CA THR A 146 12.49 -8.04 -25.95
C THR A 146 11.81 -8.18 -24.59
N LEU A 147 10.66 -7.52 -24.40
CA LEU A 147 9.76 -7.80 -23.29
C LEU A 147 8.83 -8.93 -23.68
N ILE A 148 8.82 -10.02 -22.91
CA ILE A 148 7.99 -11.20 -23.17
C ILE A 148 7.07 -11.51 -22.00
N GLY A 149 5.88 -12.03 -22.26
CA GLY A 149 4.95 -12.45 -21.22
C GLY A 149 3.81 -13.29 -21.75
N LYS A 150 2.80 -13.52 -20.90
CA LYS A 150 1.55 -14.16 -21.29
C LYS A 150 0.36 -13.31 -20.89
N ASP A 151 -0.61 -13.19 -21.78
CA ASP A 151 -1.88 -12.57 -21.43
C ASP A 151 -2.74 -13.50 -20.55
N TRP A 152 -3.91 -13.01 -20.14
CA TRP A 152 -4.87 -13.77 -19.33
C TRP A 152 -5.46 -15.01 -20.03
N ARG A 153 -5.31 -15.13 -21.37
CA ARG A 153 -5.69 -16.30 -22.16
C ARG A 153 -4.51 -17.28 -22.34
N GLY A 154 -3.34 -16.97 -21.78
CA GLY A 154 -2.11 -17.73 -21.95
C GLY A 154 -1.41 -17.52 -23.28
N GLN A 155 -1.85 -16.56 -24.10
CA GLN A 155 -1.21 -16.22 -25.37
C GLN A 155 0.07 -15.44 -25.11
N SER A 156 1.11 -15.74 -25.89
CA SER A 156 2.40 -15.06 -25.76
C SER A 156 2.30 -13.62 -26.26
N VAL A 157 2.77 -12.68 -25.46
CA VAL A 157 2.94 -11.27 -25.85
C VAL A 157 4.41 -10.94 -25.94
N ARG A 158 4.77 -10.10 -26.92
CA ARG A 158 6.15 -9.69 -27.19
C ARG A 158 6.16 -8.22 -27.58
N TYR A 159 7.07 -7.46 -26.98
CA TYR A 159 7.32 -6.06 -27.34
C TYR A 159 8.82 -5.83 -27.52
N PRO A 160 9.25 -5.08 -28.54
CA PRO A 160 10.63 -4.61 -28.61
C PRO A 160 10.95 -3.73 -27.39
N ALA A 161 12.17 -3.86 -26.86
CA ALA A 161 12.61 -3.14 -25.66
C ALA A 161 13.75 -2.15 -25.93
N ASP A 162 13.94 -1.73 -27.18
CA ASP A 162 14.76 -0.57 -27.50
C ASP A 162 14.12 0.72 -26.94
N LEU A 163 14.93 1.76 -26.78
CA LEU A 163 14.54 3.00 -26.10
C LEU A 163 13.30 3.66 -26.72
N ASP A 164 13.24 3.73 -28.05
CA ASP A 164 12.12 4.34 -28.78
C ASP A 164 10.85 3.50 -28.65
N SER A 165 10.97 2.17 -28.74
CA SER A 165 9.85 1.26 -28.51
C SER A 165 9.30 1.36 -27.08
N ILE A 166 10.17 1.41 -26.06
CA ILE A 166 9.75 1.58 -24.66
C ILE A 166 9.01 2.90 -24.47
N ARG A 167 9.57 4.01 -24.99
CA ARG A 167 8.93 5.33 -24.94
C ARG A 167 7.53 5.31 -25.59
N MET A 168 7.41 4.73 -26.78
CA MET A 168 6.14 4.60 -27.48
C MET A 168 5.13 3.75 -26.69
N LEU A 169 5.56 2.61 -26.15
CA LEU A 169 4.69 1.69 -25.40
C LEU A 169 4.19 2.31 -24.08
N LEU A 170 5.03 3.08 -23.39
CA LEU A 170 4.65 3.84 -22.20
C LEU A 170 3.61 4.91 -22.56
N ALA A 171 3.85 5.69 -23.63
CA ALA A 171 2.92 6.71 -24.10
C ALA A 171 1.55 6.14 -24.49
N GLN A 172 1.54 4.93 -25.07
CA GLN A 172 0.33 4.19 -25.44
C GLN A 172 -0.31 3.42 -24.27
N LYS A 173 0.26 3.49 -23.06
CA LYS A 173 -0.18 2.72 -21.87
C LYS A 173 -0.25 1.21 -22.13
N ARG A 174 0.60 0.71 -23.03
CA ARG A 174 0.75 -0.71 -23.35
C ARG A 174 1.65 -1.43 -22.37
N ILE A 175 2.61 -0.70 -21.83
CA ILE A 175 3.44 -1.11 -20.70
C ILE A 175 3.42 -0.01 -19.64
N PHE A 176 3.80 -0.39 -18.43
CA PHE A 176 3.92 0.49 -17.26
C PHE A 176 5.22 0.17 -16.54
N PRO A 177 5.89 1.16 -15.92
CA PRO A 177 7.06 0.89 -15.10
C PRO A 177 6.69 -0.03 -13.93
N GLY A 178 7.50 -1.04 -13.69
CA GLY A 178 7.44 -1.84 -12.49
C GLY A 178 7.88 -1.05 -11.26
N VAL A 179 7.57 -1.57 -10.06
CA VAL A 179 7.95 -0.94 -8.80
C VAL A 179 9.46 -0.74 -8.73
N PHE A 180 10.26 -1.72 -9.18
CA PHE A 180 11.70 -1.58 -9.22
C PHE A 180 12.16 -0.44 -10.13
N THR A 181 11.61 -0.30 -11.33
CA THR A 181 11.95 0.82 -12.23
C THR A 181 11.60 2.17 -11.61
N MET A 182 10.45 2.29 -10.94
CA MET A 182 10.08 3.53 -10.25
C MET A 182 11.03 3.85 -9.10
N VAL A 183 11.44 2.83 -8.33
CA VAL A 183 12.45 2.97 -7.26
C VAL A 183 13.83 3.30 -7.84
N LEU A 184 14.23 2.68 -8.94
CA LEU A 184 15.52 2.91 -9.60
C LEU A 184 15.71 4.39 -9.90
N ILE A 185 14.75 4.99 -10.59
CA ILE A 185 14.87 6.37 -11.08
C ILE A 185 14.63 7.40 -9.96
N THR A 186 13.86 7.08 -8.92
CA THR A 186 13.54 8.04 -7.85
C THR A 186 14.45 7.90 -6.64
N PHE A 187 14.69 6.69 -6.16
CA PHE A 187 15.47 6.44 -4.97
C PHE A 187 16.92 6.13 -5.30
N PHE A 188 17.21 5.14 -6.14
CA PHE A 188 18.59 4.71 -6.36
C PHE A 188 19.43 5.71 -7.15
N GLU A 189 18.87 6.36 -8.18
CA GLU A 189 19.58 7.36 -8.97
C GLU A 189 19.55 8.77 -8.36
N ARG A 190 18.49 9.11 -7.60
CA ARG A 190 18.26 10.48 -7.13
C ARG A 190 18.28 10.65 -5.61
N GLY A 191 18.38 9.57 -4.85
CA GLY A 191 18.45 9.60 -3.40
C GLY A 191 17.17 10.04 -2.69
N LEU A 192 16.00 10.03 -3.36
CA LEU A 192 14.73 10.32 -2.69
C LEU A 192 14.40 9.17 -1.74
N THR A 193 14.51 9.37 -0.43
CA THR A 193 14.24 8.31 0.56
C THR A 193 12.78 7.89 0.52
N TRP A 194 12.55 6.57 0.41
CA TRP A 194 11.21 5.99 0.48
C TRP A 194 10.95 5.46 1.88
N LEU A 195 9.88 5.93 2.50
CA LEU A 195 9.30 5.34 3.70
C LEU A 195 7.95 4.75 3.30
N GLY A 196 7.81 3.44 3.38
CA GLY A 196 6.63 2.74 2.89
C GLY A 196 6.07 1.75 3.88
N GLY A 197 5.00 1.07 3.45
CA GLY A 197 4.33 0.05 4.24
C GLY A 197 5.11 -1.27 4.33
N MET A 198 4.49 -2.26 4.97
CA MET A 198 5.12 -3.55 5.32
C MET A 198 5.73 -4.33 4.15
N PHE A 199 5.20 -4.17 2.93
CA PHE A 199 5.78 -4.87 1.77
C PHE A 199 7.08 -4.21 1.29
N GLN A 200 7.16 -2.87 1.35
CA GLN A 200 8.33 -2.14 0.89
C GLN A 200 9.58 -2.49 1.70
N CYS A 201 9.48 -2.53 3.03
CA CYS A 201 10.63 -2.88 3.88
C CYS A 201 11.11 -4.33 3.68
N VAL A 202 10.35 -5.17 2.96
CA VAL A 202 10.75 -6.51 2.57
C VAL A 202 11.42 -6.54 1.20
N TYR A 203 10.78 -5.99 0.16
CA TYR A 203 11.31 -6.09 -1.21
C TYR A 203 12.45 -5.09 -1.50
N LEU A 204 12.44 -3.91 -0.89
CA LEU A 204 13.36 -2.83 -1.25
C LEU A 204 14.82 -3.15 -0.89
N PRO A 205 15.13 -3.73 0.30
CA PRO A 205 16.49 -4.21 0.58
C PRO A 205 16.94 -5.28 -0.41
N GLN A 206 16.05 -6.18 -0.82
CA GLN A 206 16.37 -7.24 -1.78
C GLN A 206 16.72 -6.66 -3.16
N TYR A 207 15.96 -5.64 -3.60
CA TYR A 207 16.25 -4.92 -4.85
C TYR A 207 17.59 -4.17 -4.78
N GLN A 208 17.88 -3.52 -3.66
CA GLN A 208 19.16 -2.83 -3.44
C GLN A 208 20.33 -3.82 -3.53
N GLU A 209 20.28 -4.91 -2.79
CA GLU A 209 21.34 -5.92 -2.78
C GLU A 209 21.58 -6.52 -4.17
N ALA A 210 20.49 -6.86 -4.88
CA ALA A 210 20.57 -7.38 -6.25
C ALA A 210 21.17 -6.34 -7.20
N LEU A 211 20.71 -5.08 -7.14
CA LEU A 211 21.23 -4.00 -7.96
C LEU A 211 22.72 -3.74 -7.69
N VAL A 212 23.15 -3.71 -6.43
CA VAL A 212 24.57 -3.55 -6.06
C VAL A 212 25.43 -4.65 -6.66
N ARG A 213 24.96 -5.91 -6.63
CA ARG A 213 25.68 -7.04 -7.27
C ARG A 213 25.75 -6.88 -8.79
N ILE A 214 24.66 -6.47 -9.43
CA ILE A 214 24.61 -6.19 -10.88
C ILE A 214 25.61 -5.08 -11.23
N LEU A 215 25.57 -3.94 -10.53
CA LEU A 215 26.42 -2.79 -10.80
C LEU A 215 27.90 -3.14 -10.65
N ARG A 216 28.27 -3.93 -9.64
CA ARG A 216 29.66 -4.41 -9.48
C ARG A 216 30.10 -5.31 -10.63
N LYS A 217 29.24 -6.22 -11.11
CA LYS A 217 29.52 -7.06 -12.29
C LYS A 217 29.67 -6.23 -13.57
N CYS A 218 28.99 -5.07 -13.64
CA CYS A 218 29.01 -4.16 -14.79
C CYS A 218 30.07 -3.04 -14.69
N ASN A 219 31.01 -3.13 -13.74
CA ASN A 219 32.06 -2.13 -13.48
C ASN A 219 31.55 -0.73 -13.03
N PHE A 220 30.33 -0.63 -12.51
CA PHE A 220 29.77 0.57 -11.87
C PHE A 220 30.02 0.56 -10.36
N ALA A 221 31.28 0.45 -9.95
CA ALA A 221 31.64 0.26 -8.54
C ALA A 221 31.26 1.46 -7.66
N ARG A 222 31.39 2.69 -8.18
CA ARG A 222 31.06 3.91 -7.44
C ARG A 222 29.56 4.01 -7.16
N GLU A 223 28.75 3.74 -8.18
CA GLU A 223 27.29 3.73 -8.10
C GLU A 223 26.83 2.64 -7.14
N ALA A 224 27.46 1.45 -7.20
CA ALA A 224 27.19 0.36 -6.27
C ALA A 224 27.45 0.75 -4.80
N ASP A 225 28.54 1.46 -4.53
CA ASP A 225 28.87 1.89 -3.16
C ASP A 225 27.92 2.98 -2.64
N VAL A 226 27.53 3.94 -3.50
CA VAL A 226 26.53 4.96 -3.16
C VAL A 226 25.18 4.31 -2.88
N ILE A 227 24.67 3.52 -3.82
CA ILE A 227 23.36 2.85 -3.70
C ILE A 227 23.35 1.90 -2.50
N GLY A 228 24.43 1.14 -2.29
CA GLY A 228 24.56 0.22 -1.16
C GLY A 228 24.59 0.90 0.21
N SER A 229 24.82 2.21 0.27
CA SER A 229 24.79 2.99 1.52
C SER A 229 23.38 3.46 1.92
N TYR A 230 22.39 3.34 1.03
CA TYR A 230 21.03 3.80 1.30
C TYR A 230 20.29 2.92 2.30
N VAL A 231 19.43 3.54 3.10
CA VAL A 231 18.57 2.84 4.07
C VAL A 231 17.29 2.39 3.36
N CYS A 232 17.17 1.09 3.11
CA CYS A 232 16.09 0.49 2.32
C CYS A 232 14.99 -0.19 3.15
N ASP A 233 15.17 -0.27 4.46
CA ASP A 233 14.24 -0.90 5.42
C ASP A 233 13.35 0.12 6.15
N GLY A 234 13.39 1.39 5.74
CA GLY A 234 12.55 2.45 6.27
C GLY A 234 11.06 2.11 6.17
N TYR A 235 10.39 2.09 7.31
CA TYR A 235 8.98 1.73 7.44
C TYR A 235 8.17 2.89 8.03
N ILE A 236 7.07 3.22 7.36
CA ILE A 236 6.00 4.04 7.91
C ILE A 236 4.66 3.44 7.45
N SER A 237 3.82 3.03 8.40
CA SER A 237 2.50 2.51 8.05
C SER A 237 1.49 2.97 9.07
N GLY A 238 0.40 3.54 8.56
CA GLY A 238 -0.80 3.84 9.35
C GLY A 238 -0.53 4.57 10.65
N PRO A 239 0.17 5.73 10.67
CA PRO A 239 0.17 6.54 11.87
C PRO A 239 -1.27 7.00 12.14
N VAL A 240 -1.86 6.46 13.21
CA VAL A 240 -3.22 6.78 13.64
C VAL A 240 -3.12 7.91 14.65
N PHE A 241 -3.73 9.05 14.34
CA PHE A 241 -3.69 10.24 15.20
C PHE A 241 -4.98 10.43 15.99
N GLY A 242 -5.96 9.55 15.83
CA GLY A 242 -7.28 9.68 16.43
C GLY A 242 -7.81 8.36 16.91
N LEU A 243 -8.45 8.37 18.08
CA LEU A 243 -9.14 7.23 18.64
C LEU A 243 -10.62 7.52 18.80
N TYR A 244 -11.45 6.53 18.47
CA TYR A 244 -12.82 6.45 18.95
C TYR A 244 -12.82 5.84 20.34
N ARG A 245 -13.62 6.41 21.26
CA ARG A 245 -13.73 5.94 22.64
C ARG A 245 -15.14 5.47 22.95
N GLY A 246 -15.23 4.25 23.45
CA GLY A 246 -16.42 3.73 24.11
C GLY A 246 -16.20 3.56 25.61
N GLN A 247 -17.13 2.86 26.27
CA GLN A 247 -17.02 2.61 27.71
C GLN A 247 -15.88 1.62 28.01
N GLY A 248 -14.74 2.15 28.48
CA GLY A 248 -13.58 1.35 28.89
C GLY A 248 -12.69 0.84 27.75
N PHE A 249 -12.91 1.28 26.51
CA PHE A 249 -12.10 0.89 25.36
C PHE A 249 -11.88 2.06 24.38
N ALA A 250 -10.77 2.01 23.64
CA ALA A 250 -10.49 2.92 22.55
C ALA A 250 -9.94 2.15 21.35
N VAL A 251 -10.36 2.54 20.14
CA VAL A 251 -9.93 1.90 18.87
C VAL A 251 -9.54 2.99 17.87
N PRO A 252 -8.74 2.67 16.83
CA PRO A 252 -8.46 3.60 15.75
C PRO A 252 -9.73 4.28 15.22
N PHE A 253 -9.70 5.60 15.09
CA PHE A 253 -10.81 6.35 14.50
C PHE A 253 -10.75 6.28 12.98
N GLY A 254 -11.76 5.67 12.35
CA GLY A 254 -11.82 5.46 10.91
C GLY A 254 -13.05 6.07 10.23
N PRO A 255 -13.25 5.75 8.95
CA PRO A 255 -14.39 6.25 8.18
C PRO A 255 -15.76 5.84 8.73
N VAL A 256 -15.84 4.69 9.39
CA VAL A 256 -17.07 4.20 10.01
C VAL A 256 -17.46 5.11 11.17
N GLU A 257 -16.54 5.38 12.09
CA GLU A 257 -16.79 6.23 13.26
C GLU A 257 -17.07 7.69 12.85
N ALA A 258 -16.42 8.15 11.79
CA ALA A 258 -16.60 9.49 11.24
C ALA A 258 -17.94 9.71 10.53
N PHE A 259 -18.59 8.65 10.03
CA PHE A 259 -19.81 8.78 9.22
C PHE A 259 -21.00 9.36 10.00
N GLY A 260 -21.00 9.19 11.33
CA GLY A 260 -21.92 9.86 12.25
C GLY A 260 -21.33 11.10 12.93
N ASN A 261 -20.01 11.21 12.99
CA ASN A 261 -19.29 12.19 13.82
C ASN A 261 -18.13 12.83 13.04
N ARG A 262 -18.47 13.87 12.26
CA ARG A 262 -17.49 14.56 11.41
C ARG A 262 -16.36 15.16 12.23
N LEU A 263 -15.14 15.00 11.75
CA LEU A 263 -13.93 15.52 12.37
C LEU A 263 -13.69 17.00 11.98
N SER A 264 -13.37 17.84 12.95
CA SER A 264 -12.81 19.16 12.65
C SER A 264 -11.39 19.01 12.11
N LEU A 265 -11.11 19.52 10.90
CA LEU A 265 -9.76 19.49 10.33
C LEU A 265 -8.74 20.22 11.21
N ALA A 266 -9.14 21.28 11.90
CA ALA A 266 -8.27 21.99 12.84
C ALA A 266 -7.86 21.09 14.01
N ARG A 267 -8.82 20.37 14.60
CA ARG A 267 -8.56 19.40 15.68
C ARG A 267 -7.71 18.23 15.20
N ALA A 268 -7.98 17.71 14.00
CA ALA A 268 -7.19 16.65 13.38
C ALA A 268 -5.73 17.09 13.22
N ARG A 269 -5.51 18.30 12.70
CA ARG A 269 -4.17 18.88 12.50
C ARG A 269 -3.45 19.13 13.81
N GLU A 270 -4.12 19.72 14.79
CA GLU A 270 -3.56 19.95 16.13
C GLU A 270 -3.12 18.63 16.76
N THR A 271 -3.96 17.61 16.67
CA THR A 271 -3.65 16.27 17.22
C THR A 271 -2.46 15.66 16.49
N ALA A 272 -2.45 15.65 15.16
CA ALA A 272 -1.34 15.14 14.38
C ALA A 272 0.00 15.83 14.68
N LEU A 273 0.00 17.15 14.92
CA LEU A 273 1.23 17.91 15.20
C LEU A 273 1.78 17.67 16.61
N ARG A 274 0.93 17.34 17.60
CA ARG A 274 1.37 17.10 18.98
C ARG A 274 1.68 15.63 19.28
N THR A 275 1.19 14.70 18.45
CA THR A 275 1.37 13.26 18.66
C THR A 275 2.74 12.81 18.14
N PRO A 276 3.60 12.24 19.00
CA PRO A 276 4.84 11.61 18.54
C PRO A 276 4.55 10.47 17.55
N LEU A 277 5.39 10.33 16.53
CA LEU A 277 5.20 9.30 15.49
C LEU A 277 5.10 7.88 16.08
N TRP A 278 5.86 7.60 17.15
CA TRP A 278 5.80 6.31 17.84
C TRP A 278 4.44 6.04 18.47
N ASP A 279 3.85 7.05 19.12
CA ASP A 279 2.52 6.92 19.72
C ASP A 279 1.43 6.77 18.66
N ALA A 280 1.59 7.42 17.49
CA ALA A 280 0.71 7.24 16.35
C ALA A 280 0.69 5.79 15.82
N HIS A 281 1.84 5.11 15.80
CA HIS A 281 1.91 3.69 15.45
C HIS A 281 1.32 2.80 16.54
N LEU A 282 1.56 3.11 17.83
CA LEU A 282 0.96 2.36 18.93
C LEU A 282 -0.57 2.48 18.93
N MET A 283 -1.12 3.63 18.56
CA MET A 283 -2.56 3.81 18.39
C MET A 283 -3.14 2.94 17.26
N GLY A 284 -2.38 2.72 16.18
CA GLY A 284 -2.73 1.78 15.10
C GLY A 284 -2.34 0.32 15.35
N LEU A 285 -1.91 -0.05 16.57
CA LEU A 285 -1.33 -1.36 16.85
C LEU A 285 -2.29 -2.52 16.55
N SER A 286 -3.61 -2.31 16.70
CA SER A 286 -4.58 -3.35 16.38
C SER A 286 -4.51 -3.79 14.92
N ASP A 287 -4.35 -2.85 14.00
CA ASP A 287 -4.34 -3.10 12.57
C ASP A 287 -2.99 -3.72 12.17
N ILE A 288 -1.91 -3.17 12.70
CA ILE A 288 -0.55 -3.69 12.50
C ILE A 288 -0.42 -5.13 13.02
N TYR A 289 -0.96 -5.43 14.20
CA TYR A 289 -0.91 -6.78 14.77
C TYR A 289 -1.75 -7.76 13.95
N PHE A 290 -2.91 -7.33 13.45
CA PHE A 290 -3.73 -8.14 12.58
C PHE A 290 -2.99 -8.50 11.28
N ASP A 291 -2.36 -7.54 10.63
CA ASP A 291 -1.69 -7.76 9.34
C ASP A 291 -0.38 -8.56 9.46
N LEU A 292 0.40 -8.31 10.52
CA LEU A 292 1.75 -8.87 10.66
C LEU A 292 1.80 -10.21 11.41
N VAL A 293 0.82 -10.51 12.26
CA VAL A 293 0.85 -11.73 13.09
C VAL A 293 -0.10 -12.79 12.51
N PRO A 294 0.43 -13.96 12.09
CA PRO A 294 -0.40 -15.06 11.61
C PRO A 294 -1.45 -15.45 12.65
N ARG A 295 -2.68 -15.78 12.20
CA ARG A 295 -3.80 -16.11 13.10
C ARG A 295 -3.45 -17.14 14.17
N SER A 296 -2.62 -18.14 13.84
CA SER A 296 -2.18 -19.19 14.76
C SER A 296 -1.23 -18.72 15.87
N ARG A 297 -0.66 -17.53 15.75
CA ARG A 297 0.28 -16.92 16.72
C ARG A 297 -0.31 -15.71 17.44
N ARG A 298 -1.56 -15.34 17.14
CA ARG A 298 -2.22 -14.21 17.81
C ARG A 298 -2.56 -14.62 19.24
N ALA A 299 -2.25 -13.75 20.20
CA ALA A 299 -2.64 -13.95 21.59
C ALA A 299 -4.18 -14.02 21.70
N GLU A 300 -4.70 -14.76 22.67
CA GLU A 300 -6.13 -14.71 22.98
C GLU A 300 -6.52 -13.28 23.42
N ASN A 301 -7.70 -12.82 23.03
CA ASN A 301 -8.23 -11.49 23.37
C ASN A 301 -7.33 -10.29 23.01
N TRP A 302 -6.36 -10.48 22.11
CA TRP A 302 -5.38 -9.45 21.73
C TRP A 302 -6.02 -8.12 21.36
N TYR A 303 -7.14 -8.14 20.65
CA TYR A 303 -7.83 -6.93 20.18
C TYR A 303 -8.42 -6.14 21.36
N GLN A 304 -9.12 -6.83 22.27
CA GLN A 304 -9.71 -6.22 23.47
C GLN A 304 -8.64 -5.66 24.40
N ASP A 305 -7.53 -6.38 24.56
CA ASP A 305 -6.42 -5.94 25.41
C ASP A 305 -5.73 -4.70 24.83
N ILE A 306 -5.47 -4.67 23.52
CA ILE A 306 -4.97 -3.45 22.85
C ILE A 306 -5.96 -2.31 23.06
N ALA A 307 -7.26 -2.51 22.80
CA ALA A 307 -8.25 -1.45 22.91
C ALA A 307 -8.35 -0.87 24.34
N ARG A 308 -8.20 -1.71 25.37
CA ARG A 308 -8.18 -1.28 26.78
C ARG A 308 -6.90 -0.50 27.10
N GLN A 309 -5.75 -0.93 26.57
CA GLN A 309 -4.49 -0.21 26.73
C GLN A 309 -4.52 1.16 26.05
N LEU A 310 -5.07 1.26 24.84
CA LEU A 310 -5.25 2.53 24.15
C LEU A 310 -6.15 3.49 24.95
N TYR A 311 -7.23 2.96 25.54
CA TYR A 311 -8.13 3.74 26.39
C TYR A 311 -7.40 4.39 27.57
N VAL A 312 -6.55 3.63 28.27
CA VAL A 312 -5.81 4.13 29.44
C VAL A 312 -4.67 5.06 29.02
N ARG A 313 -3.92 4.70 27.98
CA ARG A 313 -2.67 5.37 27.61
C ARG A 313 -2.87 6.69 26.86
N TYR A 314 -3.95 6.82 26.09
CA TYR A 314 -4.18 7.98 25.22
C TYR A 314 -5.54 8.66 25.48
N PRO A 315 -5.79 9.20 26.68
CA PRO A 315 -7.07 9.85 27.01
C PRO A 315 -7.39 11.05 26.10
N ASP A 316 -6.36 11.84 25.75
CA ASP A 316 -6.54 13.10 25.01
C ASP A 316 -6.62 12.94 23.49
N HIS A 317 -6.42 11.72 22.97
CA HIS A 317 -6.46 11.41 21.53
C HIS A 317 -7.85 10.97 21.08
N ALA A 318 -8.84 11.08 21.96
CA ALA A 318 -10.23 10.89 21.65
C ALA A 318 -10.70 11.95 20.65
N PHE A 319 -11.19 11.53 19.49
CA PHE A 319 -12.14 12.34 18.73
C PHE A 319 -13.51 12.08 19.33
N LEU A 320 -13.78 12.80 20.43
CA LEU A 320 -15.05 12.76 21.15
C LEU A 320 -16.20 13.09 20.21
N MET A 321 -17.28 12.33 20.37
CA MET A 321 -18.64 12.60 19.89
C MET A 321 -19.14 13.95 20.40
#